data_AF-A0A269PID9-F1
#
_entry.id   AF-A0A269PID9-F1
#
_cell.length_a   1.000
_cell.length_b   1.000
_cell.length_c   1.000
_cell.angle_alpha   90.00
_cell.angle_beta   90.00
_cell.angle_gamma   90.00
#
_symmetry.space_group_name_H-M   'P 1'
#
loop_
_entity.id
_entity.type
_entity.pdbx_description
1 polymer ?
#
loop_
_entity_poly.entity_id
_entity_poly.type
_entity_poly.pdbx_seq_one_letter_code
_entity_poly.pdbx_strand_id
1 'polypeptide(L)'
;MDVKKSIRTTSTSNTSKLEYKDAQAKLAVASLPLTFKNTTIKQLGGFITAALAVHDVCRDKQMHESPLDVLFWLRQRLKKETKNVERDELYRAHCLRQIDKVERKIAIACVKHSQGSLTILE
;
A
#
# COMPACT_ATOMS: atom_id res chain seq x y z
N MET A 1 -3.82 25.98 -41.40
CA MET A 1 -4.24 25.91 -39.99
C MET A 1 -4.00 24.49 -39.50
N ASP A 2 -2.81 24.27 -38.93
CA ASP A 2 -2.36 22.95 -38.46
C ASP A 2 -3.02 22.60 -37.12
N VAL A 3 -4.01 21.70 -37.17
CA VAL A 3 -4.57 21.06 -35.97
C VAL A 3 -3.64 19.91 -35.57
N LYS A 4 -2.49 20.24 -34.97
CA LYS A 4 -1.59 19.27 -34.34
C LYS A 4 -1.29 19.70 -32.91
N LYS A 5 -2.10 19.21 -31.96
CA LYS A 5 -1.72 18.80 -30.58
C LYS A 5 -2.96 18.81 -29.70
N SER A 6 -3.60 17.66 -29.50
CA SER A 6 -4.26 17.35 -28.22
C SER A 6 -4.68 15.87 -28.15
N ILE A 7 -3.72 14.95 -28.13
CA ILE A 7 -4.01 13.51 -27.89
C ILE A 7 -3.15 12.94 -26.74
N ARG A 8 -2.17 13.69 -26.22
CA ARG A 8 -1.13 13.11 -25.36
C ARG A 8 -1.43 13.04 -23.86
N THR A 9 -2.54 13.60 -23.37
CA THR A 9 -2.82 13.68 -21.92
C THR A 9 -3.80 12.63 -21.40
N THR A 10 -4.58 11.96 -22.26
CA THR A 10 -5.60 10.97 -21.84
C THR A 10 -5.06 9.54 -21.70
N SER A 11 -4.00 9.18 -22.43
CA SER A 11 -3.47 7.81 -22.43
C SER A 11 -2.78 7.44 -21.11
N THR A 12 -2.00 8.35 -20.51
CA THR A 12 -1.22 8.10 -19.29
C THR A 12 -2.09 8.01 -18.03
N SER A 13 -3.24 8.71 -17.99
CA SER A 13 -4.19 8.61 -16.88
C SER A 13 -4.92 7.26 -16.87
N ASN A 14 -5.24 6.72 -18.05
CA ASN A 14 -5.99 5.46 -18.16
C ASN A 14 -5.13 4.23 -17.80
N THR A 15 -3.85 4.21 -18.20
CA THR A 15 -2.93 3.13 -17.81
C THR A 15 -2.69 3.09 -16.31
N SER A 16 -2.47 4.25 -15.70
CA SER A 16 -2.25 4.35 -14.26
C SER A 16 -3.49 3.89 -13.45
N LYS A 17 -4.70 4.24 -13.91
CA LYS A 17 -5.95 3.77 -13.29
C LYS A 17 -6.14 2.26 -13.43
N LEU A 18 -5.72 1.68 -14.56
CA LEU A 18 -5.80 0.24 -14.79
C LEU A 18 -4.82 -0.52 -13.88
N GLU A 19 -3.58 -0.04 -13.77
CA GLU A 19 -2.56 -0.59 -12.86
C GLU A 19 -3.03 -0.55 -11.40
N TYR A 20 -3.66 0.55 -10.98
CA TYR A 20 -4.21 0.68 -9.64
C TYR A 20 -5.33 -0.33 -9.36
N LYS A 21 -6.28 -0.47 -10.29
CA LYS A 21 -7.36 -1.46 -10.17
C LYS A 21 -6.85 -2.89 -10.13
N ASP A 22 -5.84 -3.22 -10.93
CA ASP A 22 -5.20 -4.53 -10.92
C ASP A 22 -4.48 -4.80 -9.57
N ALA A 23 -3.75 -3.81 -9.04
CA ALA A 23 -3.12 -3.92 -7.73
C ALA A 23 -4.15 -4.08 -6.60
N GLN A 24 -5.27 -3.34 -6.65
CA GLN A 24 -6.38 -3.50 -5.71
C GLN A 24 -7.02 -4.89 -5.81
N ALA A 25 -7.26 -5.40 -7.02
CA ALA A 25 -7.84 -6.73 -7.22
C ALA A 25 -6.91 -7.82 -6.65
N LYS A 26 -5.60 -7.71 -6.90
CA LYS A 26 -4.58 -8.60 -6.31
C LYS A 26 -4.58 -8.52 -4.78
N LEU A 27 -4.70 -7.33 -4.21
CA LEU A 27 -4.82 -7.13 -2.77
C LEU A 27 -6.09 -7.79 -2.21
N ALA A 28 -7.24 -7.62 -2.87
CA ALA A 28 -8.49 -8.24 -2.46
C ALA A 28 -8.37 -9.77 -2.43
N VAL A 29 -7.82 -10.39 -3.48
CA VAL A 29 -7.56 -11.84 -3.54
C VAL A 29 -6.58 -12.26 -2.44
N ALA A 30 -5.48 -11.52 -2.27
CA ALA A 30 -4.48 -11.83 -1.24
C ALA A 30 -5.01 -11.63 0.19
N SER A 31 -6.08 -10.86 0.38
CA SER A 31 -6.73 -10.66 1.67
C SER A 31 -7.67 -11.80 2.07
N LEU A 32 -8.21 -12.57 1.09
CA LEU A 32 -9.13 -13.67 1.36
C LEU A 32 -8.53 -14.71 2.33
N PRO A 33 -7.27 -15.16 2.18
CA PRO A 33 -6.69 -16.11 3.10
C PRO A 33 -6.72 -15.69 4.57
N LEU A 34 -6.67 -14.38 4.86
CA LEU A 34 -6.64 -13.83 6.22
C LEU A 34 -7.96 -14.00 6.98
N THR A 35 -9.05 -14.33 6.29
CA THR A 35 -10.34 -14.60 6.94
C THR A 35 -10.42 -16.02 7.52
N PHE A 36 -9.54 -16.93 7.07
CA PHE A 36 -9.50 -18.31 7.54
C PHE A 36 -8.65 -18.45 8.80
N LYS A 37 -8.96 -19.44 9.65
CA LYS A 37 -8.22 -19.70 10.90
C LYS A 37 -6.81 -20.23 10.68
N ASN A 38 -6.56 -20.91 9.57
CA ASN A 38 -5.30 -21.58 9.24
C ASN A 38 -4.41 -20.78 8.27
N THR A 39 -4.56 -19.46 8.21
CA THR A 39 -3.73 -18.61 7.35
C THR A 39 -2.25 -18.79 7.68
N THR A 40 -1.46 -19.06 6.66
CA THR A 40 -0.01 -19.25 6.79
C THR A 40 0.74 -17.92 6.74
N ILE A 41 1.96 -17.91 7.29
CA ILE A 41 2.90 -16.77 7.16
C ILE A 41 3.15 -16.44 5.69
N LYS A 42 3.21 -17.45 4.80
CA LYS A 42 3.38 -17.25 3.36
C LYS A 42 2.22 -16.46 2.75
N GLN A 43 0.98 -16.79 3.12
CA GLN A 43 -0.21 -16.06 2.65
C GLN A 43 -0.24 -14.63 3.21
N LEU A 44 0.13 -14.44 4.48
CA LEU A 44 0.30 -13.11 5.06
C LEU A 44 1.36 -12.30 4.31
N GLY A 45 2.49 -12.90 3.95
CA GLY A 45 3.53 -12.26 3.14
C GLY A 45 3.04 -11.85 1.76
N GLY A 46 2.21 -12.69 1.11
CA GLY A 46 1.54 -12.35 -0.14
C GLY A 46 0.61 -11.15 0.00
N PHE A 47 -0.18 -11.11 1.07
CA PHE A 47 -1.04 -9.97 1.40
C PHE A 47 -0.25 -8.67 1.59
N ILE A 48 0.81 -8.70 2.40
CA ILE A 48 1.67 -7.54 2.66
C ILE A 48 2.29 -7.03 1.35
N THR A 49 2.78 -7.95 0.51
CA THR A 49 3.38 -7.62 -0.79
C THR A 49 2.36 -6.96 -1.71
N ALA A 50 1.13 -7.47 -1.78
CA ALA A 50 0.06 -6.85 -2.57
C ALA A 50 -0.30 -5.46 -2.04
N ALA A 51 -0.36 -5.25 -0.72
CA ALA A 51 -0.65 -3.94 -0.14
C ALA A 51 0.46 -2.92 -0.44
N LEU A 52 1.73 -3.34 -0.37
CA LEU A 52 2.86 -2.48 -0.73
C LEU A 52 2.87 -2.14 -2.23
N ALA A 53 2.45 -3.05 -3.10
CA ALA A 53 2.29 -2.77 -4.53
C ALA A 53 1.23 -1.68 -4.77
N VAL A 54 0.09 -1.73 -4.07
CA VAL A 54 -0.92 -0.65 -4.12
C VAL A 54 -0.32 0.68 -3.68
N HIS A 55 0.42 0.70 -2.56
CA HIS A 55 1.13 1.89 -2.10
C HIS A 55 2.08 2.46 -3.17
N ASP A 56 2.87 1.60 -3.81
CA ASP A 56 3.84 2.04 -4.82
C ASP A 56 3.14 2.62 -6.05
N VAL A 57 2.01 2.03 -6.49
CA VAL A 57 1.19 2.62 -7.56
C VAL A 57 0.62 3.98 -7.17
N CYS A 58 0.08 4.12 -5.95
CA CYS A 58 -0.40 5.41 -5.46
C CYS A 58 0.71 6.47 -5.47
N ARG A 59 1.90 6.10 -5.00
CA ARG A 59 3.07 7.00 -4.89
C ARG A 59 3.57 7.42 -6.26
N ASP A 60 3.78 6.46 -7.15
CA ASP A 60 4.49 6.71 -8.41
C ASP A 60 3.59 7.36 -9.46
N LYS A 61 2.26 7.16 -9.37
CA LYS A 61 1.30 7.66 -10.35
C LYS A 61 0.48 8.85 -9.89
N GLN A 62 0.80 9.42 -8.73
CA GLN A 62 0.07 10.56 -8.13
C GLN A 62 -1.45 10.32 -8.11
N MET A 63 -1.86 9.15 -7.64
CA MET A 63 -3.28 8.85 -7.47
C MET A 63 -3.91 9.80 -6.45
N HIS A 64 -5.22 10.01 -6.55
CA HIS A 64 -5.96 10.81 -5.57
C HIS A 64 -5.87 10.20 -4.16
N GLU A 65 -5.74 8.88 -4.04
CA GLU A 65 -5.54 8.23 -2.75
C GLU A 65 -4.10 8.40 -2.27
N SER A 66 -3.97 8.82 -1.01
CA SER A 66 -2.67 9.04 -0.40
C SER A 66 -1.93 7.70 -0.23
N PRO A 67 -0.68 7.58 -0.70
CA PRO A 67 0.13 6.39 -0.47
C PRO A 67 0.26 6.07 1.04
N LEU A 68 0.33 7.12 1.87
CA LEU A 68 0.40 7.00 3.32
C LEU A 68 -0.83 6.30 3.91
N ASP A 69 -2.02 6.51 3.36
CA ASP A 69 -3.26 5.88 3.84
C ASP A 69 -3.19 4.36 3.68
N VAL A 70 -2.60 3.87 2.60
CA VAL A 70 -2.38 2.43 2.36
C VAL A 70 -1.48 1.84 3.44
N LEU A 71 -0.41 2.55 3.84
CA LEU A 71 0.48 2.10 4.91
C LEU A 71 -0.20 2.11 6.27
N PHE A 72 -0.99 3.15 6.59
CA PHE A 72 -1.76 3.21 7.83
C PHE A 72 -2.79 2.09 7.89
N TRP A 73 -3.50 1.84 6.80
CA TRP A 73 -4.44 0.73 6.69
C TRP A 73 -3.75 -0.62 6.90
N LEU A 74 -2.62 -0.86 6.22
CA LEU A 74 -1.83 -2.09 6.35
C LEU A 74 -1.38 -2.32 7.80
N ARG A 75 -0.84 -1.28 8.45
CA ARG A 75 -0.48 -1.30 9.88
C ARG A 75 -1.66 -1.72 10.75
N GLN A 76 -2.83 -1.11 10.56
CA GLN A 76 -4.01 -1.44 11.36
C GLN A 76 -4.49 -2.88 11.11
N ARG A 77 -4.42 -3.36 9.86
CA ARG A 77 -4.79 -4.73 9.54
C ARG A 77 -3.85 -5.74 10.20
N LEU A 78 -2.53 -5.50 10.16
CA LEU A 78 -1.55 -6.34 10.84
C LEU A 78 -1.75 -6.32 12.37
N LYS A 79 -2.06 -5.15 12.97
CA LYS A 79 -2.39 -5.06 14.40
C LYS A 79 -3.61 -5.91 14.76
N LYS A 80 -4.64 -5.96 13.92
CA LYS A 80 -5.78 -6.87 14.14
C LYS A 80 -5.36 -8.34 14.15
N GLU A 81 -4.49 -8.75 13.22
CA GLU A 81 -3.98 -10.12 13.18
C GLU A 81 -3.12 -10.47 14.42
N THR A 82 -2.35 -9.52 14.97
CA THR A 82 -1.59 -9.77 16.22
C THR A 82 -2.48 -10.00 17.44
N LYS A 83 -3.67 -9.41 17.46
CA LYS A 83 -4.66 -9.54 18.54
C LYS A 83 -5.54 -10.78 18.40
N ASN A 84 -5.45 -11.48 17.28
CA ASN A 84 -6.24 -12.69 17.05
C ASN A 84 -5.65 -13.85 17.87
N VAL A 85 -6.38 -14.30 18.89
CA VAL A 85 -5.98 -15.36 19.82
C VAL A 85 -5.90 -16.74 19.16
N GLU A 86 -6.57 -16.93 18.03
CA GLU A 86 -6.52 -18.19 17.28
C GLU A 86 -5.23 -18.34 16.46
N ARG A 87 -4.41 -17.28 16.37
CA ARG A 87 -3.13 -17.31 15.64
C ARG A 87 -2.01 -17.81 16.53
N ASP A 88 -1.14 -18.63 15.96
CA ASP A 88 0.06 -19.09 16.64
C ASP A 88 1.04 -17.94 16.96
N GLU A 89 1.97 -18.21 17.87
CA GLU A 89 2.94 -17.21 18.32
C GLU A 89 3.91 -16.77 17.22
N LEU A 90 4.33 -17.68 16.34
CA LEU A 90 5.26 -17.37 15.25
C LEU A 90 4.62 -16.44 14.21
N TYR A 91 3.34 -16.65 13.92
CA TYR A 91 2.51 -15.83 13.06
C TYR A 91 2.37 -14.42 13.65
N ARG A 92 2.02 -14.33 14.94
CA ARG A 92 1.92 -13.04 15.65
C ARG A 92 3.25 -12.29 15.70
N ALA A 93 4.35 -12.99 15.99
CA ALA A 93 5.70 -12.42 15.96
C ALA A 93 6.11 -11.97 14.55
N HIS A 94 5.67 -12.67 13.50
CA HIS A 94 5.86 -12.21 12.12
C HIS A 94 5.07 -10.93 11.85
N CYS A 95 3.79 -10.86 12.23
CA CYS A 95 2.98 -9.65 12.10
C CYS A 95 3.63 -8.44 12.79
N LEU A 96 4.11 -8.59 14.03
CA LEU A 96 4.80 -7.52 14.76
C LEU A 96 6.04 -7.01 14.01
N ARG A 97 6.90 -7.92 13.53
CA ARG A 97 8.07 -7.55 12.71
C ARG A 97 7.70 -6.79 11.44
N GLN A 98 6.55 -7.10 10.83
CA GLN A 98 6.07 -6.40 9.64
C GLN A 98 5.45 -5.04 9.98
N ILE A 99 4.77 -4.92 11.12
CA ILE A 99 4.29 -3.64 11.65
C ILE A 99 5.47 -2.67 11.80
N ASP A 100 6.57 -3.09 12.44
CA ASP A 100 7.75 -2.23 12.64
C ASP A 100 8.33 -1.74 11.30
N LYS A 101 8.36 -2.59 10.28
CA LYS A 101 8.81 -2.20 8.93
C LYS A 101 7.88 -1.16 8.29
N VAL A 102 6.56 -1.34 8.45
CA VAL A 102 5.56 -0.40 7.95
C VAL A 102 5.64 0.94 8.69
N GLU A 103 5.81 0.93 10.01
CA GLU A 103 6.00 2.14 10.83
C GLU A 103 7.23 2.93 10.39
N ARG A 104 8.36 2.26 10.11
CA ARG A 104 9.55 2.93 9.56
C ARG A 104 9.27 3.58 8.21
N LYS A 105 8.52 2.90 7.32
CA LYS A 105 8.10 3.48 6.02
C LYS A 105 7.21 4.71 6.20
N ILE A 106 6.25 4.66 7.12
CA ILE A 106 5.39 5.80 7.48
C ILE A 106 6.23 6.96 7.99
N ALA A 107 7.13 6.73 8.95
CA ALA A 107 7.98 7.76 9.51
C ALA A 107 8.83 8.47 8.44
N ILE A 108 9.46 7.70 7.54
CA ILE A 108 10.24 8.25 6.42
C ILE A 108 9.36 9.08 5.49
N ALA A 109 8.15 8.59 5.15
CA ALA A 109 7.23 9.31 4.29
C ALA A 109 6.77 10.65 4.92
N CYS A 110 6.47 10.65 6.23
CA CYS A 110 6.11 11.85 6.97
C CYS A 110 7.26 12.88 7.00
N VAL A 111 8.50 12.46 7.23
CA VAL A 111 9.67 13.35 7.23
C VAL A 111 9.92 13.96 5.84
N LYS A 112 9.79 13.18 4.77
CA LYS A 112 9.92 13.71 3.41
C LYS A 112 8.84 14.75 3.09
N HIS A 113 7.62 14.52 3.56
CA HIS A 113 6.52 15.46 3.39
C HIS A 113 6.76 16.78 4.15
N SER A 114 7.28 16.72 5.38
CA SER A 114 7.60 17.93 6.15
C SER A 114 8.79 18.70 5.58
N GLN A 115 9.82 18.02 5.08
CA GLN A 115 10.97 18.66 4.42
C GLN A 115 10.56 19.36 3.10
N GLY A 116 9.72 18.72 2.28
CA GLY A 116 9.21 19.34 1.06
C GLY A 116 8.37 20.60 1.31
N SER A 117 7.63 20.64 2.43
CA SER A 117 6.85 21.81 2.82
C SER A 117 7.70 22.99 3.30
N LEU A 118 8.93 22.75 3.78
CA LEU A 118 9.85 23.81 4.21
C LEU A 118 10.56 24.47 3.03
N THR A 119 10.91 23.71 1.99
CA THR A 119 11.56 24.24 0.77
C THR A 119 10.66 25.08 -0.13
N ILE A 120 9.34 25.06 0.05
CA ILE A 120 8.40 25.87 -0.74
C ILE A 120 8.22 27.28 -0.13
N LEU A 121 8.73 27.50 1.09
CA LEU A 121 8.61 28.76 1.84
C LEU A 121 9.87 29.63 1.78
N GLU A 122 10.85 29.31 0.93
CA GLU A 122 12.06 30.12 0.67
C GLU A 122 11.95 30.95 -0.61
#